data_AF-G9MXN5-F1
#
_entry.id   AF-G9MXN5-F1
#
_cell.length_a   1.000
_cell.length_b   1.000
_cell.length_c   1.000
_cell.angle_alpha   90.00
_cell.angle_beta   90.00
_cell.angle_gamma   90.00
#
_symmetry.space_group_name_H-M   'P 1'
#
loop_
_entity.id
_entity.type
_entity.pdbx_description
1 polymer ?
#
loop_
_entity_poly.entity_id
_entity_poly.type
_entity_poly.pdbx_seq_one_letter_code
_entity_poly.pdbx_strand_id
1 'polypeptide(L)'
;PKRESKFQPNREPTFRVRGVPNDWDRNKLESFLAERDIAAAPVVQSLAKEFHGRSQAATVFFQNTCQLPLKISLPAYSGQFGEQRILTLDHDFIGITSLFTPPQQDHKVDIIAISGLGGHAFGSFKERDREHMWLRDALPHGMIDESDKHFARIMVYGYESSVPNSDSFQNLEDIATSLHSDLRTLSFDSSFKPIVLIAHSLGGLVAKQVLISLCMSKDKVNRSLKRAIYGIAFFGVPHDGMDISSLIPMAGDGPNRFLLESIGSTNSQVLSIQQREFSKALGGPGESEVVSFYETRLSPTALKDEGGRWSMSGKPAALVSKASATHCRPWEDGPEHICAINRTHSEMVKFSVEDPEYDKVLGRIRSLAQHAITARRSM
;
A
#
# COMPACT_ATOMS: atom_id res chain seq x y z
N PRO A 1 28.93 -2.54 -17.59
CA PRO A 1 27.95 -1.80 -18.42
C PRO A 1 26.54 -1.97 -17.85
N LYS A 2 26.15 -1.07 -16.94
CA LYS A 2 24.79 -1.02 -16.39
C LYS A 2 23.86 -0.56 -17.53
N ARG A 3 23.04 -1.47 -18.05
CA ARG A 3 21.99 -1.12 -19.03
C ARG A 3 20.86 -0.45 -18.25
N GLU A 4 20.64 0.83 -18.51
CA GLU A 4 19.44 1.56 -18.10
C GLU A 4 18.21 0.81 -18.61
N SER A 5 17.36 0.33 -17.70
CA SER A 5 16.03 -0.16 -18.03
C SER A 5 15.15 1.04 -18.39
N LYS A 6 15.15 1.44 -19.67
CA LYS A 6 14.17 2.40 -20.18
C LYS A 6 12.82 1.71 -20.36
N PHE A 7 12.12 1.49 -19.26
CA PHE A 7 10.67 1.58 -19.28
C PHE A 7 10.36 3.08 -19.42
N GLN A 8 9.77 3.51 -20.53
CA GLN A 8 9.15 4.84 -20.60
C GLN A 8 7.70 4.69 -20.15
N PRO A 9 7.29 5.23 -19.00
CA PRO A 9 5.90 5.55 -18.76
C PRO A 9 5.58 6.93 -19.34
N ASN A 10 4.41 7.06 -19.96
CA ASN A 10 3.80 8.36 -20.17
C ASN A 10 3.72 9.10 -18.82
N ARG A 11 4.32 10.30 -18.78
CA ARG A 11 4.33 11.31 -17.70
C ARG A 11 5.13 10.97 -16.44
N GLU A 12 5.77 12.01 -15.93
CA GLU A 12 6.79 11.98 -14.89
C GLU A 12 6.26 11.38 -13.58
N PRO A 13 7.09 10.61 -12.85
CA PRO A 13 6.66 9.96 -11.62
C PRO A 13 6.31 11.03 -10.56
N THR A 14 5.21 10.83 -9.83
CA THR A 14 4.98 11.56 -8.57
C THR A 14 6.13 11.21 -7.63
N PHE A 15 6.83 12.19 -7.08
CA PHE A 15 7.93 11.99 -6.13
C PHE A 15 7.43 12.01 -4.69
N ARG A 16 8.07 11.22 -3.84
CA ARG A 16 8.01 11.31 -2.39
C ARG A 16 9.18 12.18 -1.91
N VAL A 17 8.88 13.17 -1.07
CA VAL A 17 9.90 13.98 -0.37
C VAL A 17 9.79 13.68 1.11
N ARG A 18 10.87 13.19 1.73
CA ARG A 18 10.92 12.85 3.17
C ARG A 18 11.89 13.76 3.90
N GLY A 19 11.70 13.89 5.21
CA GLY A 19 12.58 14.71 6.06
C GLY A 19 12.17 16.19 6.10
N VAL A 20 10.99 16.52 5.58
CA VAL A 20 10.47 17.89 5.59
C VAL A 20 10.27 18.33 7.05
N PRO A 21 10.83 19.48 7.49
CA PRO A 21 10.67 19.94 8.86
C PRO A 21 9.20 20.14 9.24
N ASN A 22 8.84 19.88 10.49
CA ASN A 22 7.44 19.99 10.97
C ASN A 22 6.90 21.43 10.98
N ASP A 23 7.78 22.44 10.97
CA ASP A 23 7.44 23.86 10.90
C ASP A 23 7.24 24.35 9.45
N TRP A 24 7.45 23.50 8.44
CA TRP A 24 7.23 23.86 7.05
C TRP A 24 5.79 23.53 6.63
N ASP A 25 5.19 24.46 5.89
CA ASP A 25 3.96 24.23 5.15
C ASP A 25 4.26 23.85 3.69
N ARG A 26 3.20 23.63 2.91
CA ARG A 26 3.31 23.26 1.50
C ARG A 26 4.01 24.34 0.67
N ASN A 27 3.66 25.61 0.90
CA ASN A 27 4.18 26.75 0.14
C ASN A 27 5.69 26.91 0.36
N LYS A 28 6.15 26.75 1.61
CA LYS A 28 7.57 26.82 1.96
C LYS A 28 8.35 25.69 1.34
N LEU A 29 7.83 24.45 1.35
CA LEU A 29 8.45 23.33 0.67
C LEU A 29 8.52 23.53 -0.85
N GLU A 30 7.42 23.96 -1.46
CA GLU A 30 7.33 24.19 -2.90
C GLU A 30 8.33 25.25 -3.34
N SER A 31 8.36 26.38 -2.64
CA SER A 31 9.31 27.47 -2.89
C SER A 31 10.76 26.99 -2.74
N PHE A 32 11.06 26.22 -1.69
CA PHE A 32 12.40 25.69 -1.45
C PHE A 32 12.90 24.76 -2.55
N LEU A 33 12.01 23.93 -3.10
CA LEU A 33 12.31 23.05 -4.23
C LEU A 33 12.45 23.85 -5.52
N ALA A 34 11.54 24.81 -5.76
CA ALA A 34 11.56 25.66 -6.94
C ALA A 34 12.83 26.52 -7.02
N GLU A 35 13.32 27.07 -5.90
CA GLU A 35 14.58 27.83 -5.85
C GLU A 35 15.81 27.03 -6.31
N ARG A 36 15.77 25.69 -6.19
CA ARG A 36 16.89 24.81 -6.56
C ARG A 36 16.78 24.26 -7.97
N ASP A 37 15.55 24.15 -8.48
CA ASP A 37 15.27 23.74 -9.84
C ASP A 37 13.96 24.37 -10.31
N ILE A 38 14.06 25.64 -10.72
CA ILE A 38 12.92 26.44 -11.17
C ILE A 38 12.29 25.78 -12.40
N ALA A 39 13.11 25.20 -13.28
CA ALA A 39 12.67 24.60 -14.52
C ALA A 39 11.77 23.38 -14.28
N ALA A 40 12.01 22.61 -13.20
CA ALA A 40 11.19 21.45 -12.87
C ALA A 40 9.75 21.80 -12.44
N ALA A 41 9.49 23.05 -12.05
CA ALA A 41 8.18 23.54 -11.64
C ALA A 41 7.46 22.58 -10.65
N PRO A 42 8.01 22.42 -9.42
CA PRO A 42 7.45 21.52 -8.42
C PRO A 42 6.06 21.97 -7.98
N VAL A 43 5.16 21.01 -7.75
CA VAL A 43 3.83 21.21 -7.18
C VAL A 43 3.64 20.24 -6.02
N VAL A 44 3.51 20.76 -4.80
CA VAL A 44 3.33 19.96 -3.58
C VAL A 44 1.85 19.54 -3.43
N GLN A 45 1.55 18.29 -3.76
CA GLN A 45 0.20 17.74 -3.77
C GLN A 45 -0.28 17.36 -2.35
N SER A 46 0.61 16.86 -1.50
CA SER A 46 0.32 16.62 -0.09
C SER A 46 1.52 16.87 0.80
N LEU A 47 1.26 17.14 2.07
CA LEU A 47 2.24 17.21 3.14
C LEU A 47 1.60 16.63 4.40
N ALA A 48 2.19 15.58 4.95
CA ALA A 48 1.67 14.84 6.09
C ALA A 48 2.77 14.55 7.10
N LYS A 49 2.48 14.78 8.38
CA LYS A 49 3.39 14.42 9.46
C LYS A 49 3.59 12.91 9.49
N GLU A 50 4.85 12.46 9.47
CA GLU A 50 5.18 11.05 9.49
C GLU A 50 4.84 10.42 10.84
N PHE A 51 4.60 9.11 10.84
CA PHE A 51 4.17 8.38 12.03
C PHE A 51 5.12 8.45 13.21
N HIS A 52 6.43 8.59 12.96
CA HIS A 52 7.45 8.78 13.99
C HIS A 52 7.53 10.22 14.55
N GLY A 53 6.78 11.16 13.99
CA GLY A 53 6.65 12.54 14.46
C GLY A 53 7.85 13.47 14.25
N ARG A 54 9.04 12.93 13.94
CA ARG A 54 10.28 13.70 13.70
C ARG A 54 10.28 14.61 12.45
N SER A 55 9.49 14.31 11.44
CA SER A 55 9.43 15.05 10.18
C SER A 55 8.10 14.80 9.45
N GLN A 56 7.95 15.40 8.27
CA GLN A 56 6.83 15.22 7.37
C GLN A 56 7.29 14.53 6.08
N ALA A 57 6.34 13.91 5.38
CA ALA A 57 6.46 13.43 4.02
C ALA A 57 5.54 14.22 3.10
N ALA A 58 5.99 14.49 1.89
CA ALA A 58 5.22 15.15 0.85
C ALA A 58 5.13 14.30 -0.41
N THR A 59 4.04 14.45 -1.15
CA THR A 59 3.97 14.03 -2.55
C THR A 59 4.13 15.25 -3.43
N VAL A 60 5.07 15.20 -4.38
CA VAL A 60 5.43 16.32 -5.24
C VAL A 60 5.35 15.86 -6.68
N PHE A 61 4.61 16.61 -7.48
CA PHE A 61 4.56 16.45 -8.92
C PHE A 61 5.46 17.51 -9.54
N PHE A 62 6.41 17.11 -10.37
CA PHE A 62 7.19 18.05 -11.18
C PHE A 62 6.54 18.13 -12.55
N GLN A 63 6.33 19.34 -13.06
CA GLN A 63 5.71 19.51 -14.39
C GLN A 63 6.71 19.24 -15.52
N ASN A 64 8.00 19.43 -15.23
CA ASN A 64 9.10 19.18 -16.14
C ASN A 64 10.19 18.37 -15.43
N THR A 65 11.14 17.88 -16.22
CA THR A 65 12.16 16.94 -15.76
C THR A 65 12.98 17.52 -14.63
N CYS A 66 12.82 16.89 -13.46
CA CYS A 66 13.53 17.25 -12.23
C CYS A 66 15.01 16.87 -12.31
N GLN A 67 15.89 17.85 -12.09
CA GLN A 67 17.35 17.71 -11.99
C GLN A 67 17.84 17.78 -10.54
N LEU A 68 16.92 17.88 -9.56
CA LEU A 68 17.29 17.91 -8.16
C LEU A 68 18.02 16.62 -7.74
N PRO A 69 19.04 16.72 -6.87
CA PRO A 69 19.64 15.53 -6.30
C PRO A 69 18.64 14.83 -5.39
N LEU A 70 18.73 13.49 -5.31
CA LEU A 70 17.88 12.67 -4.42
C LEU A 70 18.06 13.00 -2.93
N LYS A 71 19.11 13.74 -2.56
CA LYS A 71 19.36 14.21 -1.20
C LYS A 71 19.72 15.69 -1.24
N ILE A 72 18.94 16.51 -0.54
CA ILE A 72 19.13 17.97 -0.47
C ILE A 72 19.38 18.36 0.98
N SER A 73 20.54 18.98 1.24
CA SER A 73 20.85 19.52 2.57
C SER A 73 19.96 20.71 2.90
N LEU A 74 19.41 20.71 4.12
CA LEU A 74 18.66 21.84 4.66
C LEU A 74 19.60 22.88 5.28
N PRO A 75 19.25 24.18 5.25
CA PRO A 75 19.98 25.21 5.96
C PRO A 75 20.04 24.92 7.47
N ALA A 76 21.15 25.28 8.11
CA ALA A 76 21.28 25.13 9.55
C ALA A 76 20.23 25.97 10.27
N TYR A 77 19.45 25.34 11.15
CA TYR A 77 18.53 26.05 12.04
C TYR A 77 19.36 26.75 13.11
N SER A 78 19.27 28.07 13.22
CA SER A 78 19.95 28.85 14.26
C SER A 78 19.41 28.44 15.64
N GLY A 79 20.09 27.52 16.34
CA GLY A 79 19.77 27.21 17.74
C GLY A 79 19.95 25.78 18.23
N GLN A 80 20.31 24.79 17.40
CA GLN A 80 20.57 23.42 17.87
C GLN A 80 21.88 22.85 17.31
N PHE A 81 22.64 22.17 18.17
CA PHE A 81 23.89 21.49 17.83
C PHE A 81 23.68 20.41 16.75
N GLY A 82 24.30 20.61 15.58
CA GLY A 82 25.11 19.59 14.90
C GLY A 82 24.48 18.58 13.94
N GLU A 83 23.16 18.34 13.91
CA GLU A 83 22.60 17.39 12.92
C GLU A 83 22.25 18.09 11.60
N GLN A 84 23.02 17.80 10.56
CA GLN A 84 22.70 18.20 9.19
C GLN A 84 21.42 17.49 8.73
N ARG A 85 20.32 18.23 8.69
CA ARG A 85 19.03 17.70 8.20
C ARG A 85 19.03 17.63 6.68
N ILE A 86 18.45 16.56 6.13
CA ILE A 86 18.44 16.27 4.69
C ILE A 86 17.00 15.99 4.26
N LEU A 87 16.59 16.58 3.13
CA LEU A 87 15.42 16.11 2.38
C LEU A 87 15.84 14.98 1.45
N THR A 88 15.11 13.88 1.48
CA THR A 88 15.31 12.76 0.56
C THR A 88 14.17 12.74 -0.45
N LEU A 89 14.50 12.74 -1.73
CA LEU A 89 13.57 12.59 -2.84
C LEU A 89 13.72 11.17 -3.37
N ASP A 90 12.61 10.47 -3.53
CA ASP A 90 12.55 9.18 -4.20
C ASP A 90 11.23 9.05 -4.97
N HIS A 91 11.16 8.11 -5.90
CA HIS A 91 9.94 7.80 -6.63
C HIS A 91 9.43 6.39 -6.32
N ASP A 92 10.15 5.57 -5.57
CA ASP A 92 9.79 4.16 -5.39
C ASP A 92 8.76 3.94 -4.27
N PHE A 93 8.68 4.86 -3.31
CA PHE A 93 7.78 4.77 -2.14
C PHE A 93 8.02 3.52 -1.28
N ILE A 94 9.25 2.99 -1.22
CA ILE A 94 9.60 1.85 -0.38
C ILE A 94 9.46 2.20 1.11
N GLY A 95 8.92 1.26 1.89
CA GLY A 95 8.58 1.43 3.30
C GLY A 95 7.26 2.18 3.53
N ILE A 96 6.96 2.49 4.79
CA ILE A 96 5.75 3.24 5.15
C ILE A 96 5.89 4.72 4.76
N THR A 97 4.88 5.25 4.08
CA THR A 97 4.73 6.66 3.74
C THR A 97 3.39 7.19 4.25
N SER A 98 3.41 8.26 5.03
CA SER A 98 2.19 8.97 5.41
C SER A 98 1.67 9.83 4.26
N LEU A 99 0.44 9.59 3.81
CA LEU A 99 -0.22 10.34 2.73
C LEU A 99 -1.08 11.48 3.28
N PHE A 100 -1.73 11.22 4.42
CA PHE A 100 -2.57 12.16 5.15
C PHE A 100 -2.46 11.87 6.65
N THR A 101 -2.34 12.90 7.47
CA THR A 101 -2.28 12.78 8.93
C THR A 101 -3.23 13.80 9.56
N PRO A 102 -4.25 13.38 10.33
CA PRO A 102 -5.15 14.29 11.03
C PRO A 102 -4.44 14.95 12.21
N PRO A 103 -5.01 16.02 12.79
CA PRO A 103 -4.54 16.57 14.05
C PRO A 103 -4.44 15.50 15.13
N GLN A 104 -3.41 15.57 15.98
CA GLN A 104 -3.09 14.52 16.95
C GLN A 104 -4.24 14.22 17.93
N GLN A 105 -4.97 15.25 18.34
CA GLN A 105 -6.13 15.14 19.22
C GLN A 105 -7.31 14.41 18.58
N ASP A 106 -7.41 14.44 17.25
CA ASP A 106 -8.50 13.86 16.48
C ASP A 106 -8.12 12.48 15.90
N HIS A 107 -6.83 12.10 15.94
CA HIS A 107 -6.32 10.82 15.43
C HIS A 107 -6.83 9.61 16.22
N LYS A 108 -7.74 8.85 15.61
CA LYS A 108 -8.41 7.69 16.22
C LYS A 108 -8.01 6.35 15.60
N VAL A 109 -7.61 6.31 14.33
CA VAL A 109 -7.31 5.07 13.58
C VAL A 109 -6.18 5.27 12.55
N ASP A 110 -5.44 4.20 12.27
CA ASP A 110 -4.47 4.11 11.17
C ASP A 110 -5.03 3.24 10.04
N ILE A 111 -4.95 3.73 8.80
CA ILE A 111 -5.30 2.97 7.59
C ILE A 111 -4.03 2.80 6.76
N ILE A 112 -3.69 1.55 6.41
CA ILE A 112 -2.43 1.23 5.73
C ILE A 112 -2.73 0.45 4.46
N ALA A 113 -2.38 1.03 3.31
CA ALA A 113 -2.50 0.38 2.01
C ALA A 113 -1.23 -0.37 1.61
N ILE A 114 -1.38 -1.59 1.10
CA ILE A 114 -0.30 -2.50 0.71
C ILE A 114 -0.53 -2.89 -0.75
N SER A 115 0.42 -2.55 -1.63
CA SER A 115 0.34 -2.86 -3.06
C SER A 115 0.55 -4.35 -3.34
N GLY A 116 0.23 -4.76 -4.57
CA GLY A 116 0.46 -6.13 -5.06
C GLY A 116 1.84 -6.35 -5.69
N LEU A 117 2.04 -7.56 -6.20
CA LEU A 117 3.24 -7.99 -6.94
C LEU A 117 3.52 -7.07 -8.13
N GLY A 118 4.75 -6.59 -8.25
CA GLY A 118 5.19 -5.67 -9.31
C GLY A 118 4.51 -4.31 -9.26
N GLY A 119 3.75 -4.03 -8.20
CA GLY A 119 2.97 -2.82 -8.04
C GLY A 119 3.76 -1.74 -7.30
N HIS A 120 3.94 -0.59 -7.94
CA HIS A 120 4.44 0.61 -7.29
C HIS A 120 3.50 1.05 -6.17
N ALA A 121 3.99 1.34 -4.97
CA ALA A 121 3.15 1.59 -3.79
C ALA A 121 2.13 2.72 -4.01
N PHE A 122 2.58 3.89 -4.45
CA PHE A 122 1.69 5.01 -4.81
C PHE A 122 0.89 4.75 -6.09
N GLY A 123 1.58 4.38 -7.19
CA GLY A 123 0.97 4.20 -8.51
C GLY A 123 -0.09 3.09 -8.61
N SER A 124 -0.04 2.08 -7.73
CA SER A 124 -1.06 1.00 -7.69
C SER A 124 -2.46 1.54 -7.37
N PHE A 125 -2.53 2.62 -6.59
CA PHE A 125 -3.78 3.24 -6.16
C PHE A 125 -4.07 4.58 -6.85
N LYS A 126 -3.21 5.00 -7.79
CA LYS A 126 -3.39 6.23 -8.58
C LYS A 126 -4.26 5.94 -9.79
N GLU A 127 -5.19 6.83 -10.13
CA GLU A 127 -5.94 6.77 -11.38
C GLU A 127 -4.97 6.70 -12.57
N ARG A 128 -5.31 5.89 -13.58
CA ARG A 128 -4.47 5.74 -14.76
C ARG A 128 -4.38 7.07 -15.52
N ASP A 129 -3.17 7.46 -15.91
CA ASP A 129 -2.88 8.67 -16.69
C ASP A 129 -3.32 10.00 -16.05
N ARG A 130 -3.71 10.00 -14.76
CA ARG A 130 -4.07 11.19 -13.98
C ARG A 130 -3.33 11.25 -12.64
N GLU A 131 -3.39 12.41 -11.99
CA GLU A 131 -2.73 12.64 -10.71
C GLU A 131 -3.57 12.26 -9.49
N HIS A 132 -4.87 12.00 -9.68
CA HIS A 132 -5.77 11.64 -8.60
C HIS A 132 -5.39 10.28 -8.01
N MET A 133 -5.13 10.26 -6.71
CA MET A 133 -4.78 9.06 -5.95
C MET A 133 -5.71 9.00 -4.75
N TRP A 134 -6.74 8.17 -4.84
CA TRP A 134 -7.89 8.22 -3.93
C TRP A 134 -7.54 8.04 -2.45
N LEU A 135 -6.49 7.30 -2.09
CA LEU A 135 -6.05 7.19 -0.69
C LEU A 135 -5.56 8.54 -0.14
N ARG A 136 -4.93 9.37 -0.99
CA ARG A 136 -4.45 10.71 -0.64
C ARG A 136 -5.55 11.76 -0.77
N ASP A 137 -6.36 11.66 -1.83
CA ASP A 137 -7.19 12.77 -2.31
C ASP A 137 -8.68 12.64 -1.99
N ALA A 138 -9.18 11.44 -1.70
CA ALA A 138 -10.61 11.19 -1.48
C ALA A 138 -10.88 10.55 -0.10
N LEU A 139 -10.10 9.52 0.26
CA LEU A 139 -10.27 8.76 1.50
C LEU A 139 -10.23 9.62 2.76
N PRO A 140 -9.37 10.66 2.91
CA PRO A 140 -9.43 11.54 4.07
C PRO A 140 -10.82 12.16 4.28
N HIS A 141 -11.47 12.61 3.20
CA HIS A 141 -12.79 13.26 3.24
C HIS A 141 -13.91 12.29 3.59
N GLY A 142 -13.74 11.00 3.27
CA GLY A 142 -14.64 9.94 3.72
C GLY A 142 -14.43 9.52 5.19
N MET A 143 -13.32 9.96 5.82
CA MET A 143 -12.93 9.63 7.18
C MET A 143 -13.09 10.83 8.14
N ILE A 144 -14.27 11.45 8.08
CA ILE A 144 -14.71 12.52 8.96
C ILE A 144 -15.74 12.03 9.99
N ASP A 145 -15.68 12.56 11.21
CA ASP A 145 -16.69 12.33 12.24
C ASP A 145 -17.84 13.34 12.16
N GLU A 146 -18.81 13.22 13.08
CA GLU A 146 -20.02 14.06 13.12
C GLU A 146 -19.73 15.56 13.31
N SER A 147 -18.51 15.91 13.75
CA SER A 147 -18.06 17.30 13.91
C SER A 147 -17.20 17.78 12.75
N ASP A 148 -17.25 17.11 11.60
CA ASP A 148 -16.48 17.41 10.39
C ASP A 148 -14.95 17.35 10.59
N LYS A 149 -14.50 16.50 11.53
CA LYS A 149 -13.08 16.32 11.82
C LYS A 149 -12.56 15.03 11.24
N HIS A 150 -11.42 15.12 10.54
CA HIS A 150 -10.69 13.96 10.08
C HIS A 150 -10.13 13.17 11.28
N PHE A 151 -10.35 11.86 11.28
CA PHE A 151 -9.91 11.00 12.40
C PHE A 151 -8.94 9.87 12.01
N ALA A 152 -8.71 9.66 10.71
CA ALA A 152 -7.88 8.58 10.20
C ALA A 152 -6.56 9.12 9.63
N ARG A 153 -5.43 8.54 10.07
CA ARG A 153 -4.14 8.68 9.37
C ARG A 153 -4.08 7.64 8.26
N ILE A 154 -3.68 8.07 7.06
CA ILE A 154 -3.66 7.22 5.87
C ILE A 154 -2.21 7.05 5.42
N MET A 155 -1.80 5.81 5.27
CA MET A 155 -0.44 5.42 4.92
C MET A 155 -0.46 4.44 3.76
N VAL A 156 0.63 4.41 3.00
CA VAL A 156 0.91 3.38 2.00
C VAL A 156 2.24 2.72 2.32
N TYR A 157 2.34 1.42 2.07
CA TYR A 157 3.54 0.62 2.23
C TYR A 157 4.01 0.10 0.88
N GLY A 158 5.26 0.41 0.54
CA GLY A 158 5.93 -0.12 -0.65
C GLY A 158 7.00 -1.14 -0.31
N TYR A 159 7.14 -2.14 -1.18
CA TYR A 159 8.18 -3.16 -1.12
C TYR A 159 8.60 -3.56 -2.54
N GLU A 160 9.85 -4.00 -2.69
CA GLU A 160 10.37 -4.45 -3.98
C GLU A 160 9.69 -5.77 -4.37
N SER A 161 9.09 -5.80 -5.54
CA SER A 161 8.40 -6.99 -6.05
C SER A 161 8.31 -7.01 -7.58
N SER A 162 9.23 -6.31 -8.25
CA SER A 162 9.37 -6.35 -9.71
C SER A 162 9.44 -7.79 -10.22
N VAL A 163 8.75 -8.03 -11.34
CA VAL A 163 8.70 -9.35 -11.97
C VAL A 163 9.80 -9.51 -13.03
N PRO A 164 9.85 -8.67 -14.08
CA PRO A 164 10.86 -8.83 -15.12
C PRO A 164 12.22 -8.29 -14.65
N ASN A 165 13.28 -9.04 -14.94
CA ASN A 165 14.67 -8.68 -14.61
C ASN A 165 14.93 -8.40 -13.11
N SER A 166 14.14 -9.02 -12.22
CA SER A 166 14.38 -8.92 -10.79
C SER A 166 15.64 -9.69 -10.39
N ASP A 167 16.49 -9.08 -9.57
CA ASP A 167 17.60 -9.74 -8.89
C ASP A 167 17.25 -10.16 -7.45
N SER A 168 16.00 -9.90 -7.02
CA SER A 168 15.49 -10.30 -5.71
C SER A 168 15.10 -11.77 -5.69
N PHE A 169 15.60 -12.48 -4.68
CA PHE A 169 15.21 -13.86 -4.33
C PHE A 169 14.24 -13.91 -3.13
N GLN A 170 13.67 -12.77 -2.73
CA GLN A 170 12.76 -12.72 -1.59
C GLN A 170 11.55 -13.63 -1.81
N ASN A 171 11.24 -14.41 -0.78
CA ASN A 171 10.00 -15.16 -0.70
C ASN A 171 8.92 -14.35 0.05
N LEU A 172 7.72 -14.93 0.17
CA LEU A 172 6.59 -14.28 0.86
C LEU A 172 6.88 -13.96 2.33
N GLU A 173 7.65 -14.80 3.02
CA GLU A 173 8.03 -14.61 4.42
C GLU A 173 9.05 -13.48 4.61
N ASP A 174 10.00 -13.31 3.68
CA ASP A 174 10.97 -12.21 3.71
C ASP A 174 10.26 -10.85 3.57
N ILE A 175 9.31 -10.77 2.64
CA ILE A 175 8.49 -9.57 2.42
C ILE A 175 7.63 -9.30 3.67
N ALA A 176 6.99 -10.34 4.23
CA ALA A 176 6.18 -10.20 5.43
C ALA A 176 6.99 -9.76 6.65
N THR A 177 8.21 -10.28 6.83
CA THR A 177 9.10 -9.89 7.94
C THR A 177 9.53 -8.43 7.82
N SER A 178 9.70 -7.94 6.59
CA SER A 178 9.98 -6.53 6.31
C SER A 178 8.79 -5.65 6.70
N LEU A 179 7.57 -6.00 6.26
CA LEU A 179 6.35 -5.27 6.66
C LEU A 179 6.13 -5.33 8.17
N HIS A 180 6.34 -6.48 8.79
CA HIS A 180 6.23 -6.67 10.23
C HIS A 180 7.16 -5.72 11.00
N SER A 181 8.41 -5.62 10.55
CA SER A 181 9.41 -4.73 11.15
C SER A 181 8.98 -3.28 11.07
N ASP A 182 8.48 -2.83 9.91
CA ASP A 182 8.00 -1.48 9.70
C ASP A 182 6.73 -1.18 10.52
N LEU A 183 5.78 -2.12 10.60
CA LEU A 183 4.57 -1.96 11.42
C LEU A 183 4.91 -1.82 12.91
N ARG A 184 5.94 -2.51 13.42
CA ARG A 184 6.39 -2.34 14.81
C ARG A 184 6.83 -0.91 15.11
N THR A 185 7.37 -0.19 14.11
CA THR A 185 7.81 1.20 14.28
C THR A 185 6.66 2.19 14.43
N LEU A 186 5.41 1.79 14.13
CA LEU A 186 4.22 2.61 14.34
C LEU A 186 3.86 2.79 15.82
N SER A 187 4.48 2.01 16.71
CA SER A 187 4.29 2.13 18.15
C SER A 187 4.75 3.51 18.62
N PHE A 188 3.83 4.32 19.10
CA PHE A 188 4.11 5.59 19.80
C PHE A 188 3.80 5.45 21.29
N ASP A 189 4.74 5.79 22.16
CA ASP A 189 4.65 5.57 23.62
C ASP A 189 4.21 4.15 24.00
N SER A 190 4.76 3.14 23.31
CA SER A 190 4.41 1.72 23.49
C SER A 190 2.94 1.36 23.19
N SER A 191 2.23 2.20 22.42
CA SER A 191 0.85 1.98 22.02
C SER A 191 0.65 2.12 20.51
N PHE A 192 -0.32 1.41 19.97
CA PHE A 192 -0.76 1.53 18.58
C PHE A 192 -2.12 2.18 18.55
N LYS A 193 -2.49 2.89 17.47
CA LYS A 193 -3.90 3.15 17.12
C LYS A 193 -4.54 1.85 16.59
N PRO A 194 -5.87 1.66 16.59
CA PRO A 194 -6.46 0.58 15.81
C PRO A 194 -6.01 0.73 14.35
N ILE A 195 -5.76 -0.38 13.68
CA ILE A 195 -5.22 -0.46 12.33
C ILE A 195 -6.24 -1.15 11.44
N VAL A 196 -6.54 -0.52 10.31
CA VAL A 196 -7.24 -1.13 9.18
C VAL A 196 -6.26 -1.29 8.02
N LEU A 197 -6.16 -2.50 7.49
CA LEU A 197 -5.31 -2.79 6.33
C LEU A 197 -6.13 -2.76 5.05
N ILE A 198 -5.62 -2.12 4.01
CA ILE A 198 -6.11 -2.22 2.63
C ILE A 198 -5.05 -2.98 1.86
N ALA A 199 -5.34 -4.17 1.37
CA ALA A 199 -4.31 -5.02 0.79
C ALA A 199 -4.73 -5.59 -0.55
N HIS A 200 -3.93 -5.32 -1.59
CA HIS A 200 -4.20 -5.73 -2.96
C HIS A 200 -3.35 -6.93 -3.37
N SER A 201 -3.97 -7.94 -3.99
CA SER A 201 -3.25 -9.06 -4.61
C SER A 201 -2.23 -9.70 -3.62
N LEU A 202 -0.96 -9.84 -4.02
CA LEU A 202 0.14 -10.32 -3.16
C LEU A 202 0.22 -9.60 -1.81
N GLY A 203 -0.06 -8.30 -1.74
CA GLY A 203 -0.03 -7.53 -0.50
C GLY A 203 -0.97 -8.08 0.56
N GLY A 204 -2.08 -8.71 0.16
CA GLY A 204 -2.98 -9.41 1.08
C GLY A 204 -2.36 -10.68 1.66
N LEU A 205 -1.63 -11.45 0.86
CA LEU A 205 -0.89 -12.62 1.33
C LEU A 205 0.26 -12.23 2.27
N VAL A 206 0.92 -11.11 1.99
CA VAL A 206 1.95 -10.53 2.88
C VAL A 206 1.30 -10.15 4.23
N ALA A 207 0.16 -9.46 4.21
CA ALA A 207 -0.58 -9.10 5.42
C ALA A 207 -1.04 -10.34 6.21
N LYS A 208 -1.52 -11.39 5.54
CA LYS A 208 -1.86 -12.68 6.17
C LYS A 208 -0.65 -13.27 6.89
N GLN A 209 0.52 -13.31 6.23
CA GLN A 209 1.74 -13.85 6.81
C GLN A 209 2.21 -13.08 8.04
N VAL A 210 2.10 -11.74 8.02
CA VAL A 210 2.36 -10.90 9.21
C VAL A 210 1.45 -11.28 10.36
N LEU A 211 0.14 -11.40 10.13
CA LEU A 211 -0.82 -11.73 11.18
C LEU A 211 -0.60 -13.12 11.79
N ILE A 212 -0.23 -14.11 10.96
CA ILE A 212 0.15 -15.44 11.44
C ILE A 212 1.38 -15.34 12.36
N SER A 213 2.43 -14.64 11.93
CA SER A 213 3.65 -14.44 12.73
C SER A 213 3.36 -13.72 14.05
N LEU A 214 2.53 -12.68 14.02
CA LEU A 214 2.10 -11.95 15.20
C LEU A 214 1.33 -12.83 16.19
N CYS A 215 0.43 -13.69 15.70
CA CYS A 215 -0.35 -14.61 16.52
C CYS A 215 0.54 -15.62 17.27
N MET A 216 1.64 -16.05 16.65
CA MET A 216 2.59 -17.00 17.24
C MET A 216 3.59 -16.34 18.20
N SER A 217 3.65 -15.00 18.24
CA SER A 217 4.67 -14.28 18.97
C SER A 217 4.35 -14.09 20.46
N LYS A 218 5.35 -14.36 21.32
CA LYS A 218 5.31 -14.08 22.76
C LYS A 218 5.87 -12.69 23.12
N ASP A 219 6.28 -11.88 22.14
CA ASP A 219 6.71 -10.51 22.39
C ASP A 219 5.52 -9.60 22.71
N LYS A 220 5.65 -8.76 23.75
CA LYS A 220 4.63 -7.81 24.19
C LYS A 220 4.27 -6.82 23.08
N VAL A 221 5.25 -6.31 22.32
CA VAL A 221 4.99 -5.37 21.23
C VAL A 221 4.18 -6.03 20.13
N ASN A 222 4.52 -7.27 19.76
CA ASN A 222 3.78 -8.04 18.76
C ASN A 222 2.36 -8.36 19.19
N ARG A 223 2.13 -8.72 20.47
CA ARG A 223 0.76 -8.91 20.98
C ARG A 223 -0.06 -7.63 20.92
N SER A 224 0.55 -6.49 21.27
CA SER A 224 -0.11 -5.18 21.13
C SER A 224 -0.42 -4.84 19.68
N LEU A 225 0.50 -5.12 18.75
CA LEU A 225 0.31 -4.90 17.32
C LEU A 225 -0.79 -5.82 16.75
N LYS A 226 -0.80 -7.12 17.11
CA LYS A 226 -1.88 -8.06 16.73
C LYS A 226 -3.24 -7.52 17.11
N ARG A 227 -3.38 -7.07 18.37
CA ARG A 227 -4.64 -6.53 18.88
C ARG A 227 -5.02 -5.19 18.24
N ALA A 228 -4.04 -4.43 17.77
CA ALA A 228 -4.28 -3.18 17.07
C ALA A 228 -4.83 -3.41 15.67
N ILE A 229 -4.39 -4.45 14.95
CA ILE A 229 -4.92 -4.79 13.63
C ILE A 229 -6.31 -5.39 13.79
N TYR A 230 -7.33 -4.61 13.43
CA TYR A 230 -8.73 -4.97 13.59
C TYR A 230 -9.39 -5.35 12.27
N GLY A 231 -9.28 -4.48 11.26
CA GLY A 231 -10.03 -4.58 10.02
C GLY A 231 -9.12 -4.83 8.82
N ILE A 232 -9.58 -5.60 7.83
CA ILE A 232 -8.85 -5.84 6.59
C ILE A 232 -9.78 -5.75 5.39
N ALA A 233 -9.44 -4.88 4.43
CA ALA A 233 -10.06 -4.80 3.12
C ALA A 233 -9.13 -5.46 2.09
N PHE A 234 -9.48 -6.67 1.64
CA PHE A 234 -8.75 -7.42 0.63
C PHE A 234 -9.25 -7.09 -0.78
N PHE A 235 -8.36 -6.78 -1.70
CA PHE A 235 -8.69 -6.53 -3.12
C PHE A 235 -8.04 -7.59 -4.00
N GLY A 236 -8.85 -8.52 -4.52
CA GLY A 236 -8.39 -9.56 -5.44
C GLY A 236 -7.28 -10.45 -4.86
N VAL A 237 -7.25 -10.66 -3.55
CA VAL A 237 -6.15 -11.40 -2.92
C VAL A 237 -6.27 -12.88 -3.29
N PRO A 238 -5.24 -13.52 -3.87
CA PRO A 238 -5.36 -14.88 -4.35
C PRO A 238 -5.19 -15.89 -3.22
N HIS A 239 -6.18 -15.98 -2.33
CA HIS A 239 -6.14 -16.85 -1.15
C HIS A 239 -6.03 -18.33 -1.53
N ASP A 240 -6.60 -18.71 -2.66
CA ASP A 240 -6.54 -20.05 -3.26
C ASP A 240 -5.79 -20.04 -4.61
N GLY A 241 -4.93 -19.02 -4.79
CA GLY A 241 -4.05 -18.86 -5.93
C GLY A 241 -4.63 -18.05 -7.08
N MET A 242 -3.75 -17.68 -8.01
CA MET A 242 -4.06 -16.92 -9.22
C MET A 242 -3.48 -17.57 -10.47
N ASP A 243 -4.01 -17.18 -11.64
CA ASP A 243 -3.39 -17.46 -12.91
C ASP A 243 -2.08 -16.66 -13.05
N ILE A 244 -0.96 -17.38 -13.00
CA ILE A 244 0.39 -16.84 -13.14
C ILE A 244 1.01 -17.14 -14.51
N SER A 245 0.26 -17.75 -15.43
CA SER A 245 0.77 -18.25 -16.71
C SER A 245 1.47 -17.17 -17.53
N SER A 246 0.97 -15.94 -17.53
CA SER A 246 1.60 -14.81 -18.21
C SER A 246 2.76 -14.17 -17.44
N LEU A 247 2.85 -14.39 -16.13
CA LEU A 247 3.93 -13.86 -15.28
C LEU A 247 5.17 -14.75 -15.31
N ILE A 248 4.99 -16.07 -15.50
CA ILE A 248 6.08 -17.03 -15.56
C ILE A 248 7.12 -16.69 -16.64
N PRO A 249 6.71 -16.40 -17.89
CA PRO A 249 7.65 -15.98 -18.93
C PRO A 249 8.40 -14.68 -18.59
N MET A 250 7.82 -13.79 -17.77
CA MET A 250 8.46 -12.53 -17.37
C MET A 250 9.63 -12.76 -16.42
N ALA A 251 9.48 -13.68 -15.47
CA ALA A 251 10.55 -14.07 -14.57
C ALA A 251 11.57 -15.00 -15.25
N GLY A 252 11.12 -15.89 -16.15
CA GLY A 252 11.96 -16.94 -16.72
C GLY A 252 12.57 -17.82 -15.61
N ASP A 253 13.88 -18.06 -15.68
CA ASP A 253 14.65 -18.74 -14.64
C ASP A 253 15.18 -17.77 -13.57
N GLY A 254 14.60 -16.57 -13.47
CA GLY A 254 14.98 -15.54 -12.51
C GLY A 254 14.73 -15.95 -11.05
N PRO A 255 15.42 -15.30 -10.10
CA PRO A 255 15.38 -15.67 -8.68
C PRO A 255 13.98 -15.53 -8.03
N ASN A 256 13.14 -14.63 -8.56
CA ASN A 256 11.78 -14.41 -8.07
C ASN A 256 10.74 -15.42 -8.61
N ARG A 257 11.15 -16.39 -9.45
CA ARG A 257 10.25 -17.43 -10.01
C ARG A 257 9.50 -18.21 -8.93
N PHE A 258 10.19 -18.54 -7.84
CA PHE A 258 9.60 -19.28 -6.71
C PHE A 258 8.49 -18.50 -6.01
N LEU A 259 8.63 -17.18 -5.87
CA LEU A 259 7.57 -16.32 -5.32
C LEU A 259 6.32 -16.39 -6.19
N LEU A 260 6.46 -16.38 -7.52
CA LEU A 260 5.32 -16.51 -8.43
C LEU A 260 4.63 -17.87 -8.30
N GLU A 261 5.40 -18.96 -8.21
CA GLU A 261 4.83 -20.31 -8.03
C GLU A 261 4.10 -20.44 -6.70
N SER A 262 4.61 -19.80 -5.65
CA SER A 262 4.00 -19.82 -4.33
C SER A 262 2.60 -19.18 -4.29
N ILE A 263 2.26 -18.32 -5.25
CA ILE A 263 0.94 -17.68 -5.36
C ILE A 263 0.07 -18.25 -6.48
N GLY A 264 0.56 -19.26 -7.21
CA GLY A 264 -0.16 -19.91 -8.29
C GLY A 264 -1.34 -20.75 -7.81
N SER A 265 -2.32 -20.94 -8.68
CA SER A 265 -3.49 -21.81 -8.44
C SER A 265 -3.17 -23.32 -8.42
N THR A 266 -1.95 -23.72 -8.76
CA THR A 266 -1.57 -25.15 -8.86
C THR A 266 -0.79 -25.59 -7.63
N ASN A 267 -1.44 -26.32 -6.72
CA ASN A 267 -0.83 -27.03 -5.58
C ASN A 267 0.10 -26.16 -4.70
N SER A 268 -0.24 -24.89 -4.48
CA SER A 268 0.54 -24.05 -3.56
C SER A 268 0.38 -24.50 -2.11
N GLN A 269 1.44 -25.12 -1.58
CA GLN A 269 1.53 -25.45 -0.16
C GLN A 269 1.55 -24.19 0.71
N VAL A 270 2.17 -23.11 0.24
CA VAL A 270 2.24 -21.83 0.95
C VAL A 270 0.85 -21.28 1.20
N LEU A 271 -0.02 -21.24 0.18
CA LEU A 271 -1.38 -20.75 0.32
C LEU A 271 -2.23 -21.67 1.20
N SER A 272 -2.08 -22.99 1.04
CA SER A 272 -2.82 -23.98 1.86
C SER A 272 -2.50 -23.86 3.36
N ILE A 273 -1.22 -23.68 3.70
CA ILE A 273 -0.78 -23.44 5.09
C ILE A 273 -1.29 -22.08 5.57
N GLN A 274 -1.09 -21.03 4.76
CA GLN A 274 -1.49 -19.68 5.11
C GLN A 274 -3.00 -19.59 5.38
N GLN A 275 -3.84 -20.23 4.57
CA GLN A 275 -5.29 -20.21 4.75
C GLN A 275 -5.72 -20.82 6.10
N ARG A 276 -5.12 -21.95 6.47
CA ARG A 276 -5.41 -22.64 7.74
C ARG A 276 -4.95 -21.81 8.94
N GLU A 277 -3.75 -21.25 8.90
CA GLU A 277 -3.20 -20.51 10.04
C GLU A 277 -3.76 -19.09 10.15
N PHE A 278 -4.07 -18.43 9.03
CA PHE A 278 -4.67 -17.10 9.01
C PHE A 278 -6.05 -17.08 9.67
N SER A 279 -6.87 -18.10 9.38
CA SER A 279 -8.20 -18.24 10.00
C SER A 279 -8.12 -18.29 11.54
N LYS A 280 -7.07 -18.92 12.09
CA LYS A 280 -6.81 -18.93 13.54
C LYS A 280 -6.30 -17.57 14.04
N ALA A 281 -5.44 -16.90 13.26
CA ALA A 281 -4.83 -15.63 13.63
C ALA A 281 -5.85 -14.48 13.80
N LEU A 282 -6.95 -14.52 13.03
CA LEU A 282 -8.02 -13.54 13.09
C LEU A 282 -8.92 -13.64 14.35
N GLY A 283 -8.84 -14.74 15.11
CA GLY A 283 -9.69 -14.97 16.28
C GLY A 283 -11.15 -15.29 15.92
N GLY A 284 -12.01 -15.26 16.92
CA GLY A 284 -13.44 -15.54 16.78
C GLY A 284 -14.25 -14.42 16.13
N PRO A 285 -15.56 -14.64 15.91
CA PRO A 285 -16.47 -13.61 15.43
C PRO A 285 -16.42 -12.34 16.31
N GLY A 286 -16.30 -11.17 15.67
CA GLY A 286 -16.26 -9.86 16.34
C GLY A 286 -14.89 -9.39 16.83
N GLU A 287 -13.87 -10.26 16.86
CA GLU A 287 -12.49 -9.84 17.24
C GLU A 287 -11.77 -9.05 16.14
N SER A 288 -12.12 -9.35 14.88
CA SER A 288 -11.59 -8.72 13.68
C SER A 288 -12.62 -8.85 12.57
N GLU A 289 -12.50 -8.01 11.53
CA GLU A 289 -13.43 -7.97 10.40
C GLU A 289 -12.67 -7.92 9.07
N VAL A 290 -13.11 -8.74 8.12
CA VAL A 290 -12.57 -8.82 6.77
C VAL A 290 -13.65 -8.48 5.76
N VAL A 291 -13.27 -7.68 4.78
CA VAL A 291 -14.07 -7.38 3.60
C VAL A 291 -13.26 -7.76 2.37
N SER A 292 -13.84 -8.56 1.48
CA SER A 292 -13.21 -9.02 0.24
C SER A 292 -13.86 -8.39 -0.98
N PHE A 293 -13.04 -7.70 -1.78
CA PHE A 293 -13.36 -7.20 -3.09
C PHE A 293 -12.79 -8.13 -4.16
N TYR A 294 -13.55 -8.40 -5.22
CA TYR A 294 -13.09 -9.26 -6.33
C TYR A 294 -13.32 -8.61 -7.70
N GLU A 295 -12.45 -8.95 -8.65
CA GLU A 295 -12.55 -8.50 -10.04
C GLU A 295 -13.72 -9.17 -10.78
N THR A 296 -14.31 -8.45 -11.73
CA THR A 296 -15.38 -9.00 -12.60
C THR A 296 -15.17 -8.69 -14.08
N ARG A 297 -14.00 -8.17 -14.46
CA ARG A 297 -13.55 -8.07 -15.85
C ARG A 297 -12.26 -8.83 -16.06
N LEU A 298 -12.12 -9.44 -17.24
CA LEU A 298 -10.88 -10.09 -17.63
C LEU A 298 -9.73 -9.08 -17.70
N SER A 299 -8.63 -9.41 -17.06
CA SER A 299 -7.40 -8.62 -17.07
C SER A 299 -6.61 -8.87 -18.35
N PRO A 300 -5.99 -7.82 -18.95
CA PRO A 300 -4.98 -8.04 -19.97
C PRO A 300 -3.81 -8.81 -19.36
N THR A 301 -3.15 -9.64 -20.16
CA THR A 301 -2.02 -10.48 -19.72
C THR A 301 -0.73 -10.06 -20.40
N ALA A 302 0.41 -10.40 -19.80
CA ALA A 302 1.70 -10.04 -20.35
C ALA A 302 2.04 -10.88 -21.59
N LEU A 303 2.55 -10.21 -22.63
CA LEU A 303 3.07 -10.79 -23.86
C LEU A 303 4.37 -10.08 -24.24
N LYS A 304 5.37 -10.87 -24.64
CA LYS A 304 6.65 -10.34 -25.13
C LYS A 304 6.56 -10.15 -26.64
N ASP A 305 6.88 -8.95 -27.13
CA ASP A 305 7.00 -8.69 -28.56
C ASP A 305 8.29 -9.30 -29.15
N GLU A 306 8.41 -9.33 -30.48
CA GLU A 306 9.61 -9.83 -31.19
C GLU A 306 10.88 -9.04 -30.82
N GLY A 307 10.74 -7.78 -30.39
CA GLY A 307 11.82 -6.93 -29.90
C GLY A 307 12.22 -7.19 -28.45
N GLY A 308 11.59 -8.16 -27.78
CA GLY A 308 11.87 -8.53 -26.40
C GLY A 308 11.25 -7.62 -25.34
N ARG A 309 10.33 -6.72 -25.71
CA ARG A 309 9.63 -5.83 -24.79
C ARG A 309 8.34 -6.46 -24.30
N TRP A 310 8.09 -6.31 -23.01
CA TRP A 310 6.84 -6.76 -22.39
C TRP A 310 5.74 -5.72 -22.59
N SER A 311 4.54 -6.19 -22.96
CA SER A 311 3.33 -5.37 -23.00
C SER A 311 2.14 -6.16 -22.47
N MET A 312 1.11 -5.46 -22.00
CA MET A 312 -0.14 -6.07 -21.53
C MET A 312 -1.11 -6.31 -22.68
N SER A 313 -0.65 -7.00 -23.73
CA SER A 313 -1.38 -7.26 -24.99
C SER A 313 -1.72 -8.74 -25.21
N GLY A 314 -1.42 -9.59 -24.23
CA GLY A 314 -1.75 -11.01 -24.27
C GLY A 314 -3.24 -11.29 -24.16
N LYS A 315 -3.62 -12.57 -24.31
CA LYS A 315 -5.01 -13.03 -24.20
C LYS A 315 -5.57 -12.68 -22.82
N PRO A 316 -6.68 -11.93 -22.71
CA PRO A 316 -7.24 -11.57 -21.42
C PRO A 316 -7.68 -12.81 -20.61
N ALA A 317 -7.52 -12.73 -19.29
CA ALA A 317 -7.85 -13.81 -18.36
C ALA A 317 -8.43 -13.26 -17.05
N ALA A 318 -9.23 -14.06 -16.36
CA ALA A 318 -9.55 -13.82 -14.96
C ALA A 318 -8.34 -14.27 -14.15
N LEU A 319 -7.62 -13.35 -13.52
CA LEU A 319 -6.39 -13.68 -12.83
C LEU A 319 -6.70 -14.31 -11.48
N VAL A 320 -7.72 -13.78 -10.78
CA VAL A 320 -8.15 -14.30 -9.49
C VAL A 320 -9.64 -14.61 -9.55
N SER A 321 -9.99 -15.87 -9.34
CA SER A 321 -11.40 -16.27 -9.30
C SER A 321 -12.11 -15.64 -8.10
N LYS A 322 -13.44 -15.46 -8.17
CA LYS A 322 -14.24 -15.02 -7.02
C LYS A 322 -13.96 -15.88 -5.79
N ALA A 323 -13.95 -17.21 -5.97
CA ALA A 323 -13.68 -18.15 -4.88
C ALA A 323 -12.33 -17.86 -4.21
N SER A 324 -11.25 -17.70 -5.00
CA SER A 324 -9.92 -17.38 -4.48
C SER A 324 -9.87 -16.01 -3.81
N ALA A 325 -10.54 -14.99 -4.37
CA ALA A 325 -10.58 -13.63 -3.81
C ALA A 325 -11.39 -13.51 -2.50
N THR A 326 -12.32 -14.43 -2.26
CA THR A 326 -13.23 -14.38 -1.10
C THR A 326 -13.03 -15.55 -0.13
N HIS A 327 -11.99 -16.37 -0.32
CA HIS A 327 -11.66 -17.52 0.54
C HIS A 327 -11.08 -17.04 1.90
N CYS A 328 -11.91 -16.47 2.77
CA CYS A 328 -11.54 -16.08 4.14
C CYS A 328 -12.23 -16.98 5.18
N ARG A 329 -13.02 -16.41 6.10
CA ARG A 329 -13.68 -17.14 7.19
C ARG A 329 -15.13 -17.49 6.81
N PRO A 330 -15.71 -18.58 7.34
CA PRO A 330 -17.05 -19.02 6.97
C PRO A 330 -18.19 -18.05 7.31
N TRP A 331 -18.00 -17.09 8.21
CA TRP A 331 -19.02 -16.11 8.59
C TRP A 331 -18.85 -14.75 7.91
N GLU A 332 -17.86 -14.63 7.01
CA GLU A 332 -17.63 -13.44 6.18
C GLU A 332 -17.85 -13.75 4.69
N ASP A 333 -18.78 -14.66 4.41
CA ASP A 333 -19.15 -15.13 3.08
C ASP A 333 -20.41 -14.45 2.52
N GLY A 334 -21.01 -13.55 3.30
CA GLY A 334 -22.20 -12.78 2.96
C GLY A 334 -21.94 -11.51 2.14
N PRO A 335 -23.00 -10.90 1.57
CA PRO A 335 -22.92 -9.67 0.78
C PRO A 335 -22.42 -8.45 1.58
N GLU A 336 -22.50 -8.48 2.91
CA GLU A 336 -21.96 -7.47 3.81
C GLU A 336 -20.43 -7.53 3.89
N HIS A 337 -19.80 -8.66 3.58
CA HIS A 337 -18.34 -8.84 3.58
C HIS A 337 -17.76 -8.99 2.16
N ILE A 338 -18.56 -9.37 1.17
CA ILE A 338 -18.10 -9.58 -0.21
C ILE A 338 -18.66 -8.52 -1.15
N CYS A 339 -17.79 -7.90 -1.95
CA CYS A 339 -18.17 -6.87 -2.92
C CYS A 339 -17.52 -7.09 -4.29
N ALA A 340 -18.33 -7.09 -5.34
CA ALA A 340 -17.81 -7.11 -6.72
C ALA A 340 -17.36 -5.71 -7.13
N ILE A 341 -16.21 -5.61 -7.79
CA ILE A 341 -15.75 -4.39 -8.47
C ILE A 341 -15.73 -4.66 -9.97
N ASN A 342 -16.45 -3.85 -10.75
CA ASN A 342 -16.57 -4.01 -12.22
C ASN A 342 -15.31 -3.55 -12.99
N ARG A 343 -14.17 -4.15 -12.65
CA ARG A 343 -12.83 -3.84 -13.15
C ARG A 343 -11.98 -5.08 -13.29
N THR A 344 -10.84 -4.90 -13.96
CA THR A 344 -9.75 -5.86 -14.01
C THR A 344 -8.98 -5.85 -12.69
N HIS A 345 -8.16 -6.87 -12.47
CA HIS A 345 -7.36 -7.08 -11.26
C HIS A 345 -6.52 -5.88 -10.85
N SER A 346 -5.89 -5.22 -11.82
CA SER A 346 -5.04 -4.05 -11.56
C SER A 346 -5.81 -2.75 -11.44
N GLU A 347 -6.99 -2.64 -12.05
CA GLU A 347 -7.80 -1.42 -12.03
C GLU A 347 -8.78 -1.37 -10.85
N MET A 348 -9.05 -2.51 -10.18
CA MET A 348 -10.01 -2.57 -9.05
C MET A 348 -9.60 -1.76 -7.81
N VAL A 349 -8.37 -1.26 -7.78
CA VAL A 349 -7.82 -0.39 -6.73
C VAL A 349 -7.48 1.02 -7.23
N LYS A 350 -7.84 1.34 -8.48
CA LYS A 350 -7.66 2.66 -9.08
C LYS A 350 -9.02 3.30 -9.26
N PHE A 351 -9.35 4.25 -8.40
CA PHE A 351 -10.62 4.98 -8.47
C PHE A 351 -10.39 6.39 -9.00
N SER A 352 -11.25 6.84 -9.91
CA SER A 352 -11.25 8.23 -10.38
C SER A 352 -11.99 9.14 -9.40
N VAL A 353 -11.94 10.44 -9.67
CA VAL A 353 -12.86 11.40 -9.02
C VAL A 353 -14.30 10.99 -9.34
N GLU A 354 -15.19 11.04 -8.33
CA GLU A 354 -16.63 10.69 -8.44
C GLU A 354 -16.91 9.28 -9.00
N ASP A 355 -16.03 8.34 -8.67
CA ASP A 355 -16.13 6.96 -9.13
C ASP A 355 -17.20 6.16 -8.37
N PRO A 356 -18.20 5.56 -9.05
CA PRO A 356 -19.26 4.80 -8.36
C PRO A 356 -18.76 3.50 -7.69
N GLU A 357 -17.63 2.94 -8.11
CA GLU A 357 -17.01 1.81 -7.40
C GLU A 357 -16.33 2.26 -6.11
N TYR A 358 -15.88 3.52 -6.04
CA TYR A 358 -15.28 4.08 -4.84
C TYR A 358 -16.29 4.23 -3.71
N ASP A 359 -17.53 4.63 -3.98
CA ASP A 359 -18.56 4.77 -2.94
C ASP A 359 -18.81 3.47 -2.17
N LYS A 360 -18.87 2.34 -2.91
CA LYS A 360 -19.02 1.00 -2.32
C LYS A 360 -17.84 0.66 -1.42
N VAL A 361 -16.62 0.99 -1.86
CA VAL A 361 -15.38 0.75 -1.14
C VAL A 361 -15.28 1.64 0.10
N LEU A 362 -15.58 2.92 -0.04
CA LEU A 362 -15.52 3.90 1.02
C LEU A 362 -16.46 3.53 2.17
N GLY A 363 -17.71 3.16 1.87
CA GLY A 363 -18.68 2.74 2.88
C GLY A 363 -18.13 1.61 3.76
N ARG A 364 -17.52 0.59 3.14
CA ARG A 364 -16.95 -0.57 3.83
C ARG A 364 -15.71 -0.23 4.64
N ILE A 365 -14.77 0.53 4.07
CA ILE A 365 -13.56 0.97 4.81
C ILE A 365 -13.95 1.87 5.98
N ARG A 366 -14.96 2.74 5.82
CA ARG A 366 -15.46 3.61 6.90
C ARG A 366 -16.08 2.80 8.03
N SER A 367 -16.89 1.79 7.70
CA SER A 367 -17.44 0.85 8.70
C SER A 367 -16.32 0.12 9.45
N LEU A 368 -15.34 -0.45 8.75
CA LEU A 368 -14.17 -1.09 9.38
C LEU A 368 -13.44 -0.13 10.33
N ALA A 369 -13.21 1.12 9.92
CA ALA A 369 -12.55 2.12 10.74
C ALA A 369 -13.36 2.49 12.00
N GLN A 370 -14.67 2.68 11.87
CA GLN A 370 -15.57 3.00 12.98
C GLN A 370 -15.68 1.83 13.98
N HIS A 371 -15.80 0.61 13.47
CA HIS A 371 -15.82 -0.60 14.30
C HIS A 371 -14.49 -0.81 15.02
N ALA A 372 -13.35 -0.57 14.35
CA ALA A 372 -12.02 -0.64 14.97
C ALA A 372 -11.87 0.33 16.16
N ILE A 373 -12.39 1.56 16.02
CA ILE A 373 -12.39 2.56 17.08
C ILE A 373 -13.26 2.10 18.26
N THR A 374 -14.43 1.53 17.97
CA THR A 374 -15.40 1.07 18.98
C THR A 374 -14.88 -0.15 19.73
N ALA A 375 -14.39 -1.17 19.03
CA ALA A 375 -13.85 -2.40 19.61
C ALA A 375 -12.70 -2.11 20.58
N ARG A 376 -11.86 -1.12 20.29
CA ARG A 376 -10.80 -0.70 21.20
C ARG A 376 -11.29 -0.06 22.49
N ARG A 377 -12.42 0.66 22.48
CA ARG A 377 -12.99 1.27 23.70
C ARG A 377 -13.57 0.24 24.65
N SER A 378 -13.95 -0.93 24.12
CA SER A 378 -14.53 -2.04 24.89
C SER A 378 -13.49 -3.00 25.48
N MET A 379 -12.21 -2.87 25.10
CA MET A 379 -11.06 -3.60 25.64
C MET A 379 -10.32 -2.79 26.68
#